data_AF-A0AAZ1X9B8-F1
#
_entry.id   AF-A0AAZ1X9B8-F1
#
_cell.length_a   1.000
_cell.length_b   1.000
_cell.length_c   1.000
_cell.angle_alpha   90.00
_cell.angle_beta   90.00
_cell.angle_gamma   90.00
#
_symmetry.space_group_name_H-M   'P 1'
#
loop_
_entity.id
_entity.type
_entity.pdbx_description
1 polymer ?
#
loop_
_entity_poly.entity_id
_entity_poly.type
_entity_poly.pdbx_seq_one_letter_code
_entity_poly.pdbx_strand_id
1 'polypeptide(L)'
;MELRMELSALLHDLHLSSSSSEEQSPSSPPPITELLSQLREKLIGSRPKSHSLIAQIKQLFQYAGSDWLFSPASQDSGWVELEAAYVSLISALIGCAALPLWEDDCSPLSAAAYQSIPTQAAAVCAALTALLTALGDWRKGGEARERTTSLLLAVAPPTCVFAVTHFQDQVWTSSASRAAARGLLEALLSAGGWRNSAHLLTGDTEGSRGILGGVLDILQPQLTKDSWQCCEAVKLVFVWSLLQVTRPGLSPHLSRLLPPSLLFSDHHRLENCMLGVRCLHHIVLNTPPAELRQFNRAEVLYEALFKHLYRTEAAIIQLVLSCLLDLLVVLEKPPSASTSSRRKPCRHDDVLRLMLTHMEAENKVVLRRVYAAALPAYIDRVGVAVCRHLWRLERVVLGYLEVRDPPEEATRLRMLEALQKTTRAAWPRMACRVDALLRCLLRLMVDVSSDSELCDSLRRQLMDESAACLRLLDAASHGHMQRLLQEVDSNCCSLEVLGCLATAATATDR
;
A
#
# COMPACT_ATOMS: atom_id res chain seq x y z
N MET A 1 33.61 -25.25 30.34
CA MET A 1 35.05 -25.03 30.16
C MET A 1 35.39 -24.86 28.68
N GLU A 2 34.84 -25.67 27.77
CA GLU A 2 34.94 -25.50 26.31
C GLU A 2 34.45 -24.15 25.78
N LEU A 3 33.24 -23.69 26.16
CA LEU A 3 32.69 -22.38 25.75
C LEU A 3 33.57 -21.18 26.13
N ARG A 4 34.30 -21.27 27.25
CA ARG A 4 35.23 -20.21 27.68
C ARG A 4 36.49 -20.20 26.83
N MET A 5 36.96 -21.36 26.38
CA MET A 5 38.12 -21.48 25.50
C MET A 5 37.81 -20.97 24.09
N GLU A 6 36.62 -21.27 23.56
CA GLU A 6 36.17 -20.76 22.25
C GLU A 6 36.03 -19.23 22.22
N LEU A 7 35.47 -18.62 23.28
CA LEU A 7 35.39 -17.17 23.41
C LEU A 7 36.79 -16.52 23.48
N SER A 8 37.72 -17.11 24.23
CA SER A 8 39.08 -16.59 24.34
C SER A 8 39.85 -16.69 23.02
N ALA A 9 39.65 -17.76 22.25
CA ALA A 9 40.24 -17.91 20.92
C ALA A 9 39.65 -16.88 19.93
N LEU A 10 38.33 -16.66 19.96
CA LEU A 10 37.65 -15.65 19.14
C LEU A 10 38.13 -14.23 19.43
N LEU A 11 38.32 -13.87 20.70
CA LEU A 11 38.85 -12.55 21.09
C LEU A 11 40.31 -12.36 20.67
N HIS A 12 41.09 -13.44 20.67
CA HIS A 12 42.48 -13.44 20.20
C HIS A 12 42.58 -13.33 18.67
N ASP A 13 41.73 -14.06 17.94
CA ASP A 13 41.60 -13.99 16.47
C ASP A 13 41.08 -12.64 15.99
N LEU A 14 40.28 -11.96 16.81
CA LEU A 14 39.88 -10.59 16.54
C LEU A 14 41.02 -9.59 16.82
N HIS A 15 42.21 -9.99 17.29
CA HIS A 15 43.33 -9.13 17.69
C HIS A 15 42.89 -8.01 18.68
N LEU A 16 42.12 -8.37 19.71
CA LEU A 16 41.55 -7.40 20.68
C LEU A 16 42.15 -7.52 22.09
N SER A 17 43.05 -8.46 22.34
CA SER A 17 43.86 -8.48 23.57
C SER A 17 44.94 -7.40 23.49
N SER A 18 44.90 -6.47 24.45
CA SER A 18 45.77 -5.30 24.56
C SER A 18 47.24 -5.62 24.31
N SER A 19 47.87 -4.80 23.47
CA SER A 19 49.32 -4.65 23.41
C SER A 19 49.82 -4.01 24.72
N SER A 20 49.85 -4.81 25.78
CA SER A 20 50.64 -4.54 26.97
C SER A 20 51.40 -5.82 27.25
N SER A 21 52.70 -5.79 26.93
CA SER A 21 53.67 -6.76 27.38
C SER A 21 53.51 -7.01 28.87
N GLU A 22 53.05 -8.19 29.25
CA GLU A 22 53.56 -9.05 30.33
C GLU A 22 52.55 -10.17 30.61
N GLU A 23 53.10 -11.37 30.82
CA GLU A 23 52.39 -12.61 31.10
C GLU A 23 51.54 -12.52 32.37
N GLN A 24 50.28 -12.11 32.25
CA GLN A 24 49.26 -12.34 33.28
C GLN A 24 47.97 -12.82 32.61
N SER A 25 47.56 -14.03 32.98
CA SER A 25 46.30 -14.67 32.59
C SER A 25 45.10 -13.71 32.72
N PRO A 26 44.32 -13.47 31.65
CA PRO A 26 43.23 -12.49 31.69
C PRO A 26 42.06 -13.09 32.47
N SER A 27 41.87 -12.68 33.72
CA SER A 27 40.81 -13.21 34.57
C SER A 27 39.43 -12.57 34.32
N SER A 28 39.35 -11.54 33.48
CA SER A 28 38.08 -10.94 33.05
C SER A 28 38.14 -10.44 31.60
N PRO A 29 37.10 -10.70 30.77
CA PRO A 29 36.99 -10.14 29.43
C PRO A 29 36.92 -8.59 29.48
N PRO A 30 37.36 -7.88 28.43
CA PRO A 30 37.28 -6.43 28.36
C PRO A 30 35.81 -5.94 28.45
N PRO A 31 35.58 -4.68 28.85
CA PRO A 31 34.24 -4.11 28.85
C PRO A 31 33.63 -4.17 27.45
N ILE A 32 32.38 -4.63 27.37
CA ILE A 32 31.71 -4.88 26.08
C ILE A 32 31.63 -3.61 25.22
N THR A 33 31.48 -2.43 25.83
CA THR A 33 31.42 -1.14 25.10
C THR A 33 32.70 -0.84 24.31
N GLU A 34 33.87 -1.18 24.85
CA GLU A 34 35.17 -1.03 24.18
C GLU A 34 35.33 -2.05 23.04
N LEU A 35 34.86 -3.28 23.27
CA LEU A 35 34.86 -4.30 22.22
C LEU A 35 33.98 -3.89 21.03
N LEU A 36 32.77 -3.39 21.30
CA LEU A 36 31.83 -2.96 20.28
C LEU A 36 32.37 -1.79 19.46
N SER A 37 33.10 -0.85 20.09
CA SER A 37 33.73 0.27 19.38
C SER A 37 34.89 -0.19 18.49
N GLN A 38 35.75 -1.09 18.97
CA GLN A 38 36.84 -1.66 18.18
C GLN A 38 36.31 -2.48 16.98
N LEU A 39 35.24 -3.26 17.18
CA LEU A 39 34.57 -4.01 16.10
C LEU A 39 33.98 -3.07 15.05
N ARG A 40 33.36 -1.96 15.47
CA ARG A 40 32.85 -0.91 14.59
C ARG A 40 33.96 -0.33 13.72
N GLU A 41 35.10 0.04 14.31
CA GLU A 41 36.23 0.61 13.56
C GLU A 41 36.77 -0.38 12.51
N LYS A 42 36.92 -1.66 12.88
CA LYS A 42 37.36 -2.71 11.96
C LYS A 42 36.38 -2.93 10.80
N LEU A 43 35.07 -2.86 11.06
CA LEU A 43 34.04 -2.95 10.02
C LEU A 43 34.10 -1.76 9.04
N ILE A 44 34.30 -0.54 9.55
CA ILE A 44 34.40 0.66 8.71
C ILE A 44 35.67 0.63 7.84
N GLY A 45 36.79 0.18 8.40
CA GLY A 45 38.09 0.13 7.71
C GLY A 45 38.27 -1.04 6.72
N SER A 46 37.51 -2.14 6.85
CA SER A 46 37.79 -3.42 6.14
C SER A 46 36.77 -3.78 5.04
N ARG A 47 36.29 -2.80 4.27
CA ARG A 47 35.21 -2.98 3.28
C ARG A 47 35.36 -4.15 2.27
N PRO A 48 36.56 -4.59 1.82
CA PRO A 48 36.68 -5.79 0.97
C PRO A 48 36.80 -7.13 1.73
N LYS A 49 36.98 -7.15 3.07
CA LYS A 49 37.11 -8.37 3.91
C LYS A 49 36.02 -8.50 4.99
N SER A 50 34.90 -7.78 4.83
CA SER A 50 33.83 -7.70 5.84
C SER A 50 33.19 -9.06 6.17
N HIS A 51 33.15 -10.01 5.23
CA HIS A 51 32.42 -11.27 5.42
C HIS A 51 32.99 -12.16 6.54
N SER A 52 34.32 -12.29 6.68
CA SER A 52 34.92 -13.09 7.76
C SER A 52 34.71 -12.43 9.13
N LEU A 53 34.81 -11.11 9.19
CA LEU A 53 34.58 -10.33 10.40
C LEU A 53 33.11 -10.42 10.85
N ILE A 54 32.15 -10.34 9.91
CA ILE A 54 30.72 -10.52 10.22
C ILE A 54 30.45 -11.94 10.75
N ALA A 55 31.12 -12.96 10.22
CA ALA A 55 31.00 -14.32 10.73
C ALA A 55 31.56 -14.48 12.15
N GLN A 56 32.69 -13.83 12.47
CA GLN A 56 33.25 -13.80 13.83
C GLN A 56 32.32 -13.05 14.80
N ILE A 57 31.73 -11.93 14.38
CA ILE A 57 30.76 -11.17 15.18
C ILE A 57 29.50 -12.02 15.45
N LYS A 58 29.03 -12.77 14.45
CA LYS A 58 27.93 -13.73 14.65
C LYS A 58 28.30 -14.75 15.72
N GLN A 59 29.47 -15.37 15.63
CA GLN A 59 29.93 -16.36 16.61
C GLN A 59 30.05 -15.74 18.02
N LEU A 60 30.54 -14.50 18.12
CA LEU A 60 30.56 -13.76 19.39
C LEU A 60 29.16 -13.67 20.00
N PHE A 61 28.14 -13.27 19.24
CA PHE A 61 26.77 -13.18 19.76
C PHE A 61 26.14 -14.54 20.08
N GLN A 62 26.58 -15.62 19.44
CA GLN A 62 26.07 -16.96 19.70
C GLN A 62 26.67 -17.60 20.95
N TYR A 63 27.95 -17.36 21.23
CA TYR A 63 28.68 -18.07 22.28
C TYR A 63 28.99 -17.22 23.52
N ALA A 64 28.94 -15.88 23.41
CA ALA A 64 29.14 -15.03 24.57
C ALA A 64 27.96 -15.12 25.55
N GLY A 65 28.27 -15.12 26.85
CA GLY A 65 27.25 -15.12 27.89
C GLY A 65 26.42 -13.83 27.86
N SER A 66 25.09 -13.96 27.88
CA SER A 66 24.16 -12.83 27.83
C SER A 66 24.42 -11.78 28.92
N ASP A 67 24.84 -12.22 30.12
CA ASP A 67 25.15 -11.32 31.23
C ASP A 67 26.34 -10.41 30.93
N TRP A 68 27.35 -10.89 30.20
CA TRP A 68 28.49 -10.05 29.81
C TRP A 68 28.16 -9.16 28.61
N LEU A 69 27.42 -9.68 27.62
CA LEU A 69 27.01 -8.90 26.45
C LEU A 69 26.16 -7.69 26.84
N PHE A 70 25.27 -7.83 27.82
CA PHE A 70 24.31 -6.80 28.17
C PHE A 70 24.59 -6.13 29.53
N SER A 71 25.78 -6.34 30.13
CA SER A 71 26.17 -5.63 31.36
C SER A 71 26.85 -4.29 31.04
N PRO A 72 26.37 -3.17 31.59
CA PRO A 72 27.02 -1.88 31.46
C PRO A 72 28.35 -1.84 32.26
N ALA A 73 29.28 -0.99 31.83
CA ALA A 73 30.55 -0.79 32.53
C ALA A 73 30.42 0.07 33.81
N SER A 74 29.39 0.91 33.90
CA SER A 74 29.11 1.82 35.03
C SER A 74 27.61 1.85 35.38
N GLN A 75 27.26 2.15 36.64
CA GLN A 75 25.86 2.06 37.12
C GLN A 75 24.94 3.20 36.66
N ASP A 76 25.46 4.42 36.44
CA ASP A 76 24.63 5.61 36.18
C ASP A 76 24.58 6.07 34.71
N SER A 77 25.71 6.05 33.97
CA SER A 77 25.77 6.42 32.53
C SER A 77 25.91 5.24 31.57
N GLY A 78 26.31 4.06 32.10
CA GLY A 78 26.77 2.95 31.29
C GLY A 78 25.72 2.33 30.38
N TRP A 79 24.43 2.47 30.69
CA TRP A 79 23.35 1.97 29.82
C TRP A 79 23.18 2.78 28.55
N VAL A 80 23.24 4.12 28.63
CA VAL A 80 23.12 5.00 27.46
C VAL A 80 24.32 4.78 26.54
N GLU A 81 25.51 4.64 27.13
CA GLU A 81 26.75 4.32 26.39
C GLU A 81 26.66 2.95 25.71
N LEU A 82 26.12 1.94 26.40
CA LEU A 82 25.92 0.60 25.86
C LEU A 82 24.92 0.60 24.69
N GLU A 83 23.78 1.29 24.84
CA GLU A 83 22.79 1.46 23.76
C GLU A 83 23.42 2.15 22.55
N ALA A 84 24.15 3.25 22.76
CA ALA A 84 24.84 3.96 21.69
C ALA A 84 25.90 3.09 21.00
N ALA A 85 26.63 2.27 21.75
CA ALA A 85 27.63 1.36 21.20
C ALA A 85 26.99 0.28 20.32
N TYR A 86 25.88 -0.33 20.76
CA TYR A 86 25.14 -1.30 19.97
C TYR A 86 24.52 -0.69 18.71
N VAL A 87 23.86 0.47 18.82
CA VAL A 87 23.30 1.18 17.67
C VAL A 87 24.40 1.53 16.65
N SER A 88 25.57 1.95 17.14
CA SER A 88 26.72 2.26 16.28
C SER A 88 27.28 1.02 15.57
N LEU A 89 27.41 -0.11 16.28
CA LEU A 89 27.86 -1.37 15.69
C LEU A 89 26.87 -1.88 14.64
N ILE A 90 25.56 -1.86 14.94
CA ILE A 90 24.51 -2.28 14.01
C ILE A 90 24.52 -1.39 12.77
N SER A 91 24.70 -0.08 12.93
CA SER A 91 24.83 0.84 11.80
C SER A 91 26.05 0.49 10.92
N ALA A 92 27.19 0.11 11.52
CA ALA A 92 28.37 -0.33 10.77
C ALA A 92 28.16 -1.69 10.07
N LEU A 93 27.48 -2.64 10.71
CA LEU A 93 27.10 -3.92 10.11
C LEU A 93 26.16 -3.72 8.92
N ILE A 94 25.11 -2.91 9.08
CA ILE A 94 24.20 -2.52 8.00
C ILE A 94 24.97 -1.84 6.87
N GLY A 95 25.92 -0.97 7.21
CA GLY A 95 26.81 -0.30 6.27
C GLY A 95 27.63 -1.25 5.39
N CYS A 96 27.88 -2.49 5.84
CA CYS A 96 28.60 -3.49 5.05
C CYS A 96 27.78 -4.08 3.90
N ALA A 97 26.45 -3.92 3.94
CA ALA A 97 25.52 -4.33 2.89
C ALA A 97 24.68 -3.15 2.38
N ALA A 98 25.18 -1.91 2.57
CA ALA A 98 24.50 -0.71 2.13
C ALA A 98 24.41 -0.66 0.59
N LEU A 99 23.29 -0.16 0.10
CA LEU A 99 23.09 0.02 -1.34
C LEU A 99 23.94 1.19 -1.84
N PRO A 100 24.55 1.08 -3.02
CA PRO A 100 25.21 2.20 -3.68
C PRO A 100 24.22 3.34 -3.92
N LEU A 101 24.65 4.56 -3.64
CA LEU A 101 23.89 5.77 -3.93
C LEU A 101 24.01 6.10 -5.43
N TRP A 102 22.96 6.71 -5.98
CA TRP A 102 22.99 7.17 -7.36
C TRP A 102 23.77 8.49 -7.40
N GLU A 103 24.79 8.55 -8.24
CA GLU A 103 25.61 9.76 -8.42
C GLU A 103 24.96 10.76 -9.39
N ASP A 104 24.03 10.31 -10.24
CA ASP A 104 23.30 11.15 -11.22
C ASP A 104 21.91 10.58 -11.54
N ASP A 105 20.94 11.45 -11.86
CA ASP A 105 19.51 11.14 -12.05
C ASP A 105 19.21 10.31 -13.32
N CYS A 106 20.21 10.10 -14.18
CA CYS A 106 20.00 9.74 -15.59
C CYS A 106 20.17 8.25 -15.94
N SER A 107 20.62 7.38 -15.03
CA SER A 107 20.66 5.94 -15.34
C SER A 107 20.68 5.05 -14.10
N PRO A 108 19.83 3.99 -14.04
CA PRO A 108 19.90 3.00 -12.99
C PRO A 108 21.27 2.33 -12.95
N LEU A 109 21.79 2.10 -11.75
CA LEU A 109 23.04 1.39 -11.55
C LEU A 109 22.98 0.01 -12.20
N SER A 110 24.07 -0.38 -12.86
CA SER A 110 24.15 -1.70 -13.49
C SER A 110 23.99 -2.82 -12.46
N ALA A 111 23.44 -3.97 -12.87
CA ALA A 111 23.30 -5.14 -12.00
C ALA A 111 24.64 -5.59 -11.38
N ALA A 112 25.77 -5.25 -12.02
CA ALA A 112 27.11 -5.50 -11.49
C ALA A 112 27.39 -4.76 -10.17
N ALA A 113 26.84 -3.55 -9.99
CA ALA A 113 26.99 -2.77 -8.77
C ALA A 113 26.40 -3.45 -7.52
N TYR A 114 25.47 -4.40 -7.73
CA TYR A 114 24.78 -5.10 -6.66
C TYR A 114 25.31 -6.51 -6.38
N GLN A 115 26.30 -7.02 -7.13
CA GLN A 115 26.69 -8.44 -7.09
C GLN A 115 27.11 -8.95 -5.70
N SER A 116 27.80 -8.13 -4.90
CA SER A 116 28.25 -8.53 -3.55
C SER A 116 27.21 -8.30 -2.45
N ILE A 117 26.14 -7.57 -2.74
CA ILE A 117 25.18 -7.12 -1.71
C ILE A 117 24.36 -8.29 -1.15
N PRO A 118 23.80 -9.22 -1.96
CA PRO A 118 22.98 -10.30 -1.41
C PRO A 118 23.74 -11.19 -0.42
N THR A 119 25.02 -11.49 -0.68
CA THR A 119 25.84 -12.33 0.20
C THR A 119 26.20 -11.61 1.49
N GLN A 120 26.59 -10.33 1.41
CA GLN A 120 26.82 -9.49 2.57
C GLN A 120 25.55 -9.32 3.41
N ALA A 121 24.40 -9.08 2.75
CA ALA A 121 23.12 -8.92 3.42
C ALA A 121 22.71 -10.18 4.20
N ALA A 122 22.91 -11.37 3.61
CA ALA A 122 22.65 -12.64 4.30
C ALA A 122 23.55 -12.83 5.54
N ALA A 123 24.84 -12.48 5.44
CA ALA A 123 25.78 -12.55 6.57
C ALA A 123 25.38 -11.58 7.69
N VAL A 124 25.05 -10.32 7.34
CA VAL A 124 24.59 -9.31 8.30
C VAL A 124 23.28 -9.76 8.95
N CYS A 125 22.32 -10.28 8.18
CA CYS A 125 21.07 -10.82 8.73
C CYS A 125 21.34 -11.93 9.75
N ALA A 126 22.28 -12.84 9.47
CA ALA A 126 22.64 -13.91 10.40
C ALA A 126 23.27 -13.39 11.69
N ALA A 127 24.15 -12.38 11.62
CA ALA A 127 24.76 -11.76 12.79
C ALA A 127 23.73 -11.01 13.65
N LEU A 128 22.85 -10.21 13.03
CA LEU A 128 21.79 -9.50 13.73
C LEU A 128 20.75 -10.45 14.33
N THR A 129 20.45 -11.57 13.65
CA THR A 129 19.57 -12.61 14.19
C THR A 129 20.15 -13.21 15.47
N ALA A 130 21.46 -13.53 15.47
CA ALA A 130 22.14 -14.06 16.66
C ALA A 130 22.10 -13.07 17.84
N LEU A 131 22.29 -11.77 17.57
CA LEU A 131 22.16 -10.72 18.59
C LEU A 131 20.74 -10.68 19.17
N LEU A 132 19.72 -10.68 18.30
CA LEU A 132 18.32 -10.62 18.73
C LEU A 132 17.88 -11.86 19.50
N THR A 133 18.38 -13.05 19.15
CA THR A 133 18.12 -14.26 19.93
C THR A 133 18.74 -14.17 21.32
N ALA A 134 20.00 -13.74 21.42
CA ALA A 134 20.67 -13.55 22.72
C ALA A 134 19.95 -12.51 23.59
N LEU A 135 19.50 -11.41 22.99
CA LEU A 135 18.74 -10.35 23.66
C LEU A 135 17.35 -10.83 24.11
N GLY A 136 16.67 -11.61 23.26
CA GLY A 136 15.36 -12.18 23.54
C GLY A 136 15.38 -13.21 24.66
N ASP A 137 16.42 -14.03 24.74
CA ASP A 137 16.60 -15.02 25.81
C ASP A 137 16.95 -14.37 27.14
N TRP A 138 17.82 -13.34 27.12
CA TRP A 138 18.15 -12.56 28.32
C TRP A 138 16.91 -11.88 28.92
N ARG A 139 16.01 -11.35 28.07
CA ARG A 139 14.76 -10.71 28.50
C ARG A 139 13.83 -11.64 29.28
N LYS A 140 13.87 -12.96 29.04
CA LYS A 140 13.06 -13.96 29.75
C LYS A 140 13.55 -14.20 31.19
N GLY A 141 14.78 -13.81 31.51
CA GLY A 141 15.45 -14.02 32.81
C GLY A 141 14.99 -13.11 33.97
N GLY A 142 13.99 -12.25 33.79
CA GLY A 142 13.23 -11.63 34.87
C GLY A 142 13.78 -10.31 35.46
N GLU A 143 15.08 -10.21 35.76
CA GLU A 143 15.60 -9.09 36.59
C GLU A 143 15.94 -7.79 35.81
N ALA A 144 16.07 -7.83 34.48
CA ALA A 144 16.51 -6.68 33.67
C ALA A 144 15.52 -6.22 32.59
N ARG A 145 14.25 -6.68 32.64
CA ARG A 145 13.28 -6.59 31.54
C ARG A 145 13.06 -5.18 30.97
N GLU A 146 13.02 -4.15 31.81
CA GLU A 146 12.80 -2.77 31.38
C GLU A 146 13.99 -2.23 30.57
N ARG A 147 15.21 -2.50 31.04
CA ARG A 147 16.46 -2.06 30.40
C ARG A 147 16.72 -2.81 29.09
N THR A 148 16.44 -4.12 29.07
CA THR A 148 16.47 -4.92 27.83
C THR A 148 15.47 -4.38 26.79
N THR A 149 14.33 -3.90 27.25
CA THR A 149 13.30 -3.33 26.37
C THR A 149 13.76 -2.00 25.77
N SER A 150 14.46 -1.16 26.54
CA SER A 150 15.05 0.09 26.03
C SER A 150 16.09 -0.18 24.94
N LEU A 151 17.05 -1.07 25.20
CA LEU A 151 18.06 -1.46 24.21
C LEU A 151 17.42 -2.04 22.95
N LEU A 152 16.43 -2.94 23.11
CA LEU A 152 15.71 -3.51 21.97
C LEU A 152 15.01 -2.41 21.15
N LEU A 153 14.34 -1.46 21.79
CA LEU A 153 13.66 -0.35 21.10
C LEU A 153 14.65 0.60 20.40
N ALA A 154 15.88 0.72 20.89
CA ALA A 154 16.94 1.49 20.23
C ALA A 154 17.48 0.78 18.96
N VAL A 155 17.66 -0.54 19.01
CA VAL A 155 18.22 -1.32 17.88
C VAL A 155 17.17 -1.80 16.88
N ALA A 156 15.90 -1.86 17.26
CA ALA A 156 14.83 -2.36 16.41
C ALA A 156 14.58 -1.52 15.14
N PRO A 157 14.56 -0.17 15.18
CA PRO A 157 14.36 0.64 13.96
C PRO A 157 15.39 0.38 12.86
N PRO A 158 16.72 0.49 13.07
CA PRO A 158 17.70 0.24 12.01
C PRO A 158 17.67 -1.22 11.53
N THR A 159 17.43 -2.16 12.44
CA THR A 159 17.31 -3.59 12.09
C THR A 159 16.08 -3.85 11.22
N CYS A 160 14.94 -3.24 11.54
CA CYS A 160 13.71 -3.33 10.75
C CYS A 160 13.90 -2.72 9.36
N VAL A 161 14.46 -1.52 9.26
CA VAL A 161 14.75 -0.86 7.97
C VAL A 161 15.64 -1.76 7.10
N PHE A 162 16.68 -2.35 7.68
CA PHE A 162 17.57 -3.26 6.97
C PHE A 162 16.88 -4.54 6.49
N ALA A 163 16.14 -5.22 7.37
CA ALA A 163 15.37 -6.40 7.00
C ALA A 163 14.39 -6.10 5.85
N VAL A 164 13.68 -4.97 5.95
CA VAL A 164 12.70 -4.53 4.95
C VAL A 164 13.36 -4.15 3.62
N THR A 165 14.61 -3.67 3.66
CA THR A 165 15.38 -3.37 2.44
C THR A 165 15.73 -4.64 1.65
N HIS A 166 15.91 -5.78 2.32
CA HIS A 166 16.37 -7.02 1.69
C HIS A 166 15.32 -8.14 1.60
N PHE A 167 14.08 -7.95 2.09
CA PHE A 167 13.05 -9.00 2.02
C PHE A 167 12.27 -9.05 0.69
N GLN A 168 12.18 -7.92 -0.03
CA GLN A 168 11.44 -7.81 -1.29
C GLN A 168 12.25 -8.34 -2.47
N ASP A 169 11.57 -8.75 -3.53
CA ASP A 169 12.23 -9.14 -4.78
C ASP A 169 12.71 -7.90 -5.53
N GLN A 170 14.02 -7.66 -5.47
CA GLN A 170 14.67 -6.48 -6.03
C GLN A 170 16.02 -6.85 -6.66
N VAL A 171 16.55 -5.98 -7.52
CA VAL A 171 17.81 -6.22 -8.26
C VAL A 171 19.02 -6.45 -7.35
N TRP A 172 18.96 -6.00 -6.09
CA TRP A 172 20.01 -6.16 -5.08
C TRP A 172 19.77 -7.32 -4.09
N THR A 173 18.83 -8.22 -4.40
CA THR A 173 18.45 -9.34 -3.51
C THR A 173 18.56 -10.68 -4.21
N SER A 174 18.78 -11.74 -3.43
CA SER A 174 18.73 -13.15 -3.87
C SER A 174 17.68 -13.91 -3.06
N SER A 175 17.33 -15.15 -3.47
CA SER A 175 16.45 -16.01 -2.68
C SER A 175 16.98 -16.24 -1.26
N ALA A 176 18.30 -16.46 -1.13
CA ALA A 176 18.97 -16.64 0.16
C ALA A 176 18.95 -15.37 1.02
N SER A 177 19.25 -14.20 0.44
CA SER A 177 19.25 -12.94 1.21
C SER A 177 17.83 -12.58 1.67
N ARG A 178 16.81 -12.83 0.84
CA ARG A 178 15.40 -12.62 1.20
C ARG A 178 14.94 -13.55 2.32
N ALA A 179 15.34 -14.82 2.28
CA ALA A 179 15.04 -15.76 3.36
C ALA A 179 15.71 -15.33 4.68
N ALA A 180 16.97 -14.91 4.62
CA ALA A 180 17.68 -14.40 5.80
C ALA A 180 17.04 -13.11 6.36
N ALA A 181 16.61 -12.18 5.50
CA ALA A 181 15.95 -10.95 5.92
C ALA A 181 14.57 -11.20 6.56
N ARG A 182 13.81 -12.18 6.06
CA ARG A 182 12.56 -12.62 6.71
C ARG A 182 12.82 -13.25 8.07
N GLY A 183 13.81 -14.13 8.17
CA GLY A 183 14.23 -14.72 9.44
C GLY A 183 14.69 -13.67 10.45
N LEU A 184 15.39 -12.63 9.99
CA LEU A 184 15.78 -11.49 10.83
C LEU A 184 14.56 -10.74 11.39
N LEU A 185 13.55 -10.49 10.54
CA LEU A 185 12.32 -9.84 10.98
C LEU A 185 11.54 -10.73 11.98
N GLU A 186 11.47 -12.03 11.76
CA GLU A 186 10.86 -12.99 12.69
C GLU A 186 11.59 -13.05 14.03
N ALA A 187 12.93 -13.01 14.01
CA ALA A 187 13.74 -12.92 15.22
C ALA A 187 13.49 -11.61 15.98
N LEU A 188 13.33 -10.49 15.26
CA LEU A 188 12.99 -9.20 15.85
C LEU A 188 11.61 -9.25 16.52
N LEU A 189 10.60 -9.78 15.82
CA LEU A 189 9.26 -10.00 16.36
C LEU A 189 9.30 -10.85 17.63
N SER A 190 10.05 -11.95 17.60
CA SER A 190 10.19 -12.87 18.73
C SER A 190 10.89 -12.24 19.93
N ALA A 191 11.97 -11.48 19.72
CA ALA A 191 12.73 -10.83 20.78
C ALA A 191 11.90 -9.76 21.52
N GLY A 192 11.09 -8.98 20.79
CA GLY A 192 10.21 -7.98 21.40
C GLY A 192 8.87 -8.52 21.87
N GLY A 193 8.51 -9.74 21.51
CA GLY A 193 7.18 -10.30 21.78
C GLY A 193 6.10 -9.63 20.93
N TRP A 194 6.44 -9.17 19.72
CA TRP A 194 5.47 -8.59 18.80
C TRP A 194 4.81 -9.67 17.95
N ARG A 195 3.48 -9.61 17.79
CA ARG A 195 2.70 -10.64 17.07
C ARG A 195 2.92 -10.63 15.56
N ASN A 196 3.09 -9.44 14.99
CA ASN A 196 3.26 -9.22 13.56
C ASN A 196 3.91 -7.85 13.30
N SER A 197 4.21 -7.56 12.04
CA SER A 197 4.84 -6.30 11.61
C SER A 197 4.02 -5.05 11.94
N ALA A 198 2.68 -5.14 11.92
CA ALA A 198 1.82 -4.02 12.31
C ALA A 198 2.02 -3.69 13.80
N HIS A 199 1.95 -4.71 14.66
CA HIS A 199 2.15 -4.56 16.10
C HIS A 199 3.58 -4.13 16.47
N LEU A 200 4.59 -4.53 15.70
CA LEU A 200 5.96 -4.01 15.83
C LEU A 200 6.01 -2.49 15.63
N LEU A 201 5.35 -1.99 14.59
CA LEU A 201 5.39 -0.58 14.20
C LEU A 201 4.53 0.29 15.12
N THR A 202 3.33 -0.16 15.49
CA THR A 202 2.39 0.63 16.30
C THR A 202 2.57 0.43 17.80
N GLY A 203 3.01 -0.75 18.23
CA GLY A 203 2.94 -1.17 19.62
C GLY A 203 1.51 -1.40 20.11
N ASP A 204 1.36 -1.52 21.43
CA ASP A 204 0.08 -1.66 22.13
C ASP A 204 -0.26 -0.35 22.85
N THR A 205 -1.56 -0.06 22.97
CA THR A 205 -2.07 1.10 23.72
C THR A 205 -1.75 1.04 25.22
N GLU A 206 -1.46 -0.16 25.76
CA GLU A 206 -1.32 -0.43 27.20
C GLU A 206 0.12 -0.67 27.66
N GLY A 207 1.14 -0.31 26.85
CA GLY A 207 2.52 -0.22 27.35
C GLY A 207 3.65 -0.68 26.41
N SER A 208 3.35 -1.22 25.23
CA SER A 208 4.38 -1.55 24.22
C SER A 208 4.56 -0.37 23.28
N ARG A 209 5.72 0.30 23.31
CA ARG A 209 6.00 1.43 22.42
C ARG A 209 6.33 0.91 21.02
N GLY A 210 5.58 1.35 20.01
CA GLY A 210 5.86 1.03 18.61
C GLY A 210 7.15 1.68 18.09
N ILE A 211 7.80 1.04 17.12
CA ILE A 211 9.09 1.53 16.56
C ILE A 211 8.92 2.48 15.37
N LEU A 212 7.69 2.76 14.92
CA LEU A 212 7.43 3.55 13.71
C LEU A 212 8.10 4.93 13.75
N GLY A 213 8.09 5.61 14.90
CA GLY A 213 8.78 6.90 15.07
C GLY A 213 10.27 6.81 14.73
N GLY A 214 10.97 5.83 15.29
CA GLY A 214 12.40 5.60 15.02
C GLY A 214 12.67 5.16 13.58
N VAL A 215 11.77 4.37 12.97
CA VAL A 215 11.87 4.01 11.54
C VAL A 215 11.78 5.27 10.68
N LEU A 216 10.81 6.15 10.97
CA LEU A 216 10.66 7.40 10.26
C LEU A 216 11.86 8.35 10.50
N ASP A 217 12.49 8.33 11.68
CA ASP A 217 13.68 9.15 11.97
C ASP A 217 14.85 8.78 11.05
N ILE A 218 14.99 7.50 10.70
CA ILE A 218 16.01 7.00 9.78
C ILE A 218 15.67 7.36 8.32
N LEU A 219 14.39 7.25 7.94
CA LEU A 219 13.95 7.42 6.55
C LEU A 219 13.82 8.89 6.14
N GLN A 220 13.34 9.76 7.03
CA GLN A 220 12.99 11.14 6.69
C GLN A 220 14.09 11.98 6.05
N PRO A 221 15.37 11.94 6.49
CA PRO A 221 16.44 12.69 5.85
C PRO A 221 16.65 12.32 4.37
N GLN A 222 16.26 11.09 4.00
CA GLN A 222 16.35 10.55 2.64
C GLN A 222 15.03 10.68 1.87
N LEU A 223 13.97 11.23 2.47
CA LEU A 223 12.65 11.41 1.87
C LEU A 223 12.35 12.88 1.58
N THR A 224 13.37 13.66 1.22
CA THR A 224 13.19 15.03 0.72
C THR A 224 12.98 15.00 -0.79
N LYS A 225 12.50 16.11 -1.38
CA LYS A 225 12.26 16.23 -2.83
C LYS A 225 13.49 15.83 -3.67
N ASP A 226 14.68 16.11 -3.15
CA ASP A 226 15.94 16.04 -3.89
C ASP A 226 16.74 14.75 -3.59
N SER A 227 16.46 14.05 -2.49
CA SER A 227 17.29 12.91 -2.04
C SER A 227 16.66 11.53 -2.19
N TRP A 228 15.33 11.44 -2.29
CA TRP A 228 14.64 10.14 -2.28
C TRP A 228 14.88 9.29 -3.52
N GLN A 229 15.29 9.91 -4.63
CA GLN A 229 15.63 9.23 -5.88
C GLN A 229 16.98 8.53 -5.79
N CYS A 230 17.87 9.02 -4.92
CA CYS A 230 19.23 8.51 -4.77
C CYS A 230 19.31 7.10 -4.17
N CYS A 231 18.21 6.62 -3.55
CA CYS A 231 18.14 5.27 -2.98
C CYS A 231 16.73 4.68 -3.14
N GLU A 232 16.58 3.77 -4.10
CA GLU A 232 15.28 3.15 -4.41
C GLU A 232 14.68 2.38 -3.21
N ALA A 233 15.52 1.81 -2.35
CA ALA A 233 15.06 1.07 -1.18
C ALA A 233 14.28 1.95 -0.18
N VAL A 234 14.66 3.22 0.00
CA VAL A 234 14.03 4.11 1.00
C VAL A 234 12.53 4.25 0.72
N LYS A 235 12.17 4.42 -0.55
CA LYS A 235 10.77 4.43 -1.01
C LYS A 235 10.04 3.14 -0.64
N LEU A 236 10.66 1.98 -0.89
CA LEU A 236 10.05 0.67 -0.62
C LEU A 236 9.86 0.42 0.88
N VAL A 237 10.84 0.80 1.70
CA VAL A 237 10.76 0.68 3.16
C VAL A 237 9.69 1.62 3.71
N PHE A 238 9.61 2.86 3.20
CA PHE A 238 8.57 3.80 3.59
C PHE A 238 7.17 3.26 3.27
N VAL A 239 6.95 2.83 2.03
CA VAL A 239 5.65 2.30 1.58
C VAL A 239 5.27 1.08 2.41
N TRP A 240 6.19 0.14 2.60
CA TRP A 240 5.95 -1.03 3.43
C TRP A 240 5.54 -0.64 4.85
N SER A 241 6.31 0.26 5.49
CA SER A 241 6.07 0.69 6.88
C SER A 241 4.71 1.37 7.03
N LEU A 242 4.35 2.26 6.10
CA LEU A 242 3.05 2.95 6.12
C LEU A 242 1.88 1.97 5.99
N LEU A 243 1.96 1.03 5.03
CA LEU A 243 0.87 0.08 4.75
C LEU A 243 0.64 -0.94 5.88
N GLN A 244 1.60 -1.13 6.79
CA GLN A 244 1.40 -1.95 7.98
C GLN A 244 0.61 -1.24 9.10
N VAL A 245 0.55 0.10 9.08
CA VAL A 245 0.07 0.90 10.21
C VAL A 245 -1.38 1.28 9.99
N THR A 246 -2.26 0.85 10.89
CA THR A 246 -3.70 1.13 10.85
C THR A 246 -4.14 2.00 12.05
N ARG A 247 -5.44 2.28 12.18
CA ARG A 247 -5.99 3.04 13.32
C ARG A 247 -5.71 2.31 14.64
N PRO A 248 -5.31 3.00 15.73
CA PRO A 248 -5.07 4.45 15.86
C PRO A 248 -3.61 4.90 15.62
N GLY A 249 -2.69 3.97 15.32
CA GLY A 249 -1.24 4.23 15.28
C GLY A 249 -0.76 5.17 14.16
N LEU A 250 -1.58 5.41 13.13
CA LEU A 250 -1.23 6.26 11.99
C LEU A 250 -1.28 7.76 12.31
N SER A 251 -2.27 8.17 13.11
CA SER A 251 -2.62 9.55 13.42
C SER A 251 -1.46 10.42 13.93
N PRO A 252 -0.65 9.97 14.93
CA PRO A 252 0.46 10.78 15.46
C PRO A 252 1.56 11.07 14.43
N HIS A 253 1.66 10.25 13.38
CA HIS A 253 2.73 10.31 12.39
C HIS A 253 2.31 10.95 11.06
N LEU A 254 1.07 11.43 10.95
CA LEU A 254 0.54 12.01 9.70
C LEU A 254 1.38 13.13 9.10
N SER A 255 1.92 14.02 9.93
CA SER A 255 2.79 15.12 9.47
C SER A 255 4.07 14.63 8.79
N ARG A 256 4.50 13.41 9.12
CA ARG A 256 5.72 12.76 8.63
C ARG A 256 5.42 11.83 7.45
N LEU A 257 4.22 11.27 7.38
CA LEU A 257 3.80 10.28 6.37
C LEU A 257 3.14 10.93 5.15
N LEU A 258 2.41 12.03 5.33
CA LEU A 258 1.68 12.67 4.24
C LEU A 258 2.61 13.30 3.17
N PRO A 259 3.68 14.06 3.53
CA PRO A 259 4.50 14.70 2.52
C PRO A 259 5.22 13.74 1.56
N PRO A 260 5.87 12.64 2.03
CA PRO A 260 6.46 11.66 1.11
C PRO A 260 5.42 10.95 0.23
N SER A 261 4.23 10.69 0.77
CA SER A 261 3.14 10.05 0.00
C SER A 261 2.67 10.94 -1.16
N LEU A 262 2.57 12.25 -0.94
CA LEU A 262 2.26 13.25 -1.97
C LEU A 262 3.39 13.42 -2.98
N LEU A 263 4.65 13.39 -2.50
CA LEU A 263 5.83 13.44 -3.36
C LEU A 263 5.84 12.26 -4.36
N PHE A 264 5.50 11.06 -3.88
CA PHE A 264 5.43 9.88 -4.72
C PHE A 264 4.26 9.93 -5.70
N SER A 265 3.08 10.41 -5.30
CA SER A 265 1.93 10.51 -6.22
C SER A 265 2.23 11.42 -7.40
N ASP A 266 3.01 12.47 -7.19
CA ASP A 266 3.31 13.48 -8.21
C ASP A 266 4.40 13.04 -9.20
N HIS A 267 5.01 11.88 -8.97
CA HIS A 267 6.11 11.40 -9.78
C HIS A 267 5.71 11.11 -11.23
N HIS A 268 6.68 11.25 -12.13
CA HIS A 268 6.51 10.99 -13.57
C HIS A 268 6.49 9.49 -13.88
N ARG A 269 7.33 8.68 -13.19
CA ARG A 269 7.27 7.21 -13.30
C ARG A 269 5.97 6.67 -12.71
N LEU A 270 5.25 5.87 -13.51
CA LEU A 270 3.94 5.32 -13.16
C LEU A 270 3.97 4.47 -11.90
N GLU A 271 5.00 3.63 -11.72
CA GLU A 271 5.15 2.76 -10.55
C GLU A 271 5.18 3.58 -9.25
N ASN A 272 5.97 4.65 -9.20
CA ASN A 272 6.09 5.52 -8.04
C ASN A 272 4.78 6.27 -7.78
N CYS A 273 4.14 6.78 -8.84
CA CYS A 273 2.83 7.42 -8.73
C CYS A 273 1.79 6.47 -8.13
N MET A 274 1.71 5.24 -8.62
CA MET A 274 0.79 4.22 -8.11
C MET A 274 1.06 3.90 -6.63
N LEU A 275 2.32 3.78 -6.23
CA LEU A 275 2.69 3.58 -4.82
C LEU A 275 2.24 4.78 -3.97
N GLY A 276 2.48 6.01 -4.45
CA GLY A 276 2.01 7.23 -3.79
C GLY A 276 0.49 7.25 -3.59
N VAL A 277 -0.28 7.00 -4.65
CA VAL A 277 -1.76 6.97 -4.56
C VAL A 277 -2.24 5.87 -3.60
N ARG A 278 -1.60 4.69 -3.57
CA ARG A 278 -1.90 3.64 -2.59
C ARG A 278 -1.63 4.09 -1.15
N CYS A 279 -0.51 4.77 -0.92
CA CYS A 279 -0.19 5.37 0.38
C CYS A 279 -1.25 6.39 0.81
N LEU A 280 -1.66 7.29 -0.11
CA LEU A 280 -2.70 8.28 0.16
C LEU A 280 -4.05 7.60 0.48
N HIS A 281 -4.43 6.57 -0.26
CA HIS A 281 -5.68 5.83 0.00
C HIS A 281 -5.64 5.13 1.36
N HIS A 282 -4.52 4.50 1.70
CA HIS A 282 -4.32 3.89 3.01
C HIS A 282 -4.44 4.90 4.15
N ILE A 283 -3.88 6.11 3.99
CA ILE A 283 -4.03 7.21 4.94
C ILE A 283 -5.51 7.61 5.08
N VAL A 284 -6.24 7.75 3.97
CA VAL A 284 -7.68 8.10 3.99
C VAL A 284 -8.49 7.05 4.75
N LEU A 285 -8.24 5.77 4.49
CA LEU A 285 -8.95 4.66 5.17
C LEU A 285 -8.55 4.53 6.64
N ASN A 286 -7.30 4.82 7.00
CA ASN A 286 -6.76 4.57 8.34
C ASN A 286 -6.59 5.82 9.21
N THR A 287 -7.19 6.95 8.83
CA THR A 287 -7.22 8.16 9.66
C THR A 287 -8.65 8.56 10.03
N PRO A 288 -8.91 8.95 11.28
CA PRO A 288 -10.20 9.55 11.64
C PRO A 288 -10.53 10.76 10.75
N PRO A 289 -11.77 10.88 10.21
CA PRO A 289 -12.14 11.99 9.34
C PRO A 289 -11.92 13.38 9.96
N ALA A 290 -12.05 13.50 11.29
CA ALA A 290 -11.81 14.75 12.00
C ALA A 290 -10.35 15.23 11.85
N GLU A 291 -9.38 14.33 11.92
CA GLU A 291 -7.96 14.66 11.81
C GLU A 291 -7.52 14.96 10.38
N LEU A 292 -8.16 14.32 9.38
CA LEU A 292 -7.93 14.70 7.99
C LEU A 292 -8.49 16.09 7.69
N ARG A 293 -9.59 16.50 8.33
CA ARG A 293 -10.11 17.88 8.19
C ARG A 293 -9.26 18.91 8.90
N GLN A 294 -8.59 18.54 9.99
CA GLN A 294 -7.65 19.42 10.67
C GLN A 294 -6.53 19.86 9.72
N PHE A 295 -6.17 21.14 9.81
CA PHE A 295 -5.15 21.78 8.96
C PHE A 295 -5.39 21.61 7.45
N ASN A 296 -6.65 21.42 7.03
CA ASN A 296 -7.04 21.26 5.62
C ASN A 296 -6.32 20.12 4.88
N ARG A 297 -5.88 19.07 5.58
CA ARG A 297 -5.16 17.95 4.95
C ARG A 297 -6.02 17.21 3.92
N ALA A 298 -7.31 17.06 4.19
CA ALA A 298 -8.27 16.46 3.26
C ALA A 298 -8.40 17.25 1.96
N GLU A 299 -8.28 18.59 2.02
CA GLU A 299 -8.33 19.46 0.82
C GLU A 299 -7.06 19.28 -0.02
N VAL A 300 -5.89 19.25 0.62
CA VAL A 300 -4.62 18.96 -0.06
C VAL A 300 -4.65 17.60 -0.74
N LEU A 301 -5.19 16.58 -0.06
CA LEU A 301 -5.40 15.25 -0.64
C LEU A 301 -6.34 15.30 -1.85
N TYR A 302 -7.43 16.07 -1.76
CA TYR A 302 -8.39 16.21 -2.84
C TYR A 302 -7.75 16.84 -4.07
N GLU A 303 -7.06 17.97 -3.92
CA GLU A 303 -6.38 18.65 -5.04
C GLU A 303 -5.31 17.74 -5.67
N ALA A 304 -4.54 17.05 -4.84
CA ALA A 304 -3.51 16.11 -5.30
C ALA A 304 -4.09 14.90 -6.05
N LEU A 305 -5.25 14.38 -5.65
CA LEU A 305 -5.88 13.25 -6.34
C LEU A 305 -6.66 13.72 -7.58
N PHE A 306 -7.35 14.86 -7.50
CA PHE A 306 -8.19 15.39 -8.56
C PHE A 306 -7.35 15.70 -9.82
N LYS A 307 -6.15 16.24 -9.67
CA LYS A 307 -5.25 16.49 -10.81
C LYS A 307 -4.88 15.23 -11.59
N HIS A 308 -4.87 14.05 -10.94
CA HIS A 308 -4.57 12.81 -11.62
C HIS A 308 -5.70 12.33 -12.52
N LEU A 309 -6.93 12.85 -12.38
CA LEU A 309 -8.04 12.53 -13.27
C LEU A 309 -7.81 13.00 -14.72
N TYR A 310 -6.89 13.96 -14.93
CA TYR A 310 -6.49 14.42 -16.25
C TYR A 310 -5.44 13.52 -16.93
N ARG A 311 -4.96 12.48 -16.25
CA ARG A 311 -4.01 11.51 -16.82
C ARG A 311 -4.72 10.46 -17.67
N THR A 312 -3.96 9.74 -18.48
CA THR A 312 -4.50 8.70 -19.40
C THR A 312 -4.10 7.28 -19.03
N GLU A 313 -3.44 7.07 -17.89
CA GLU A 313 -3.00 5.74 -17.46
C GLU A 313 -4.08 5.08 -16.60
N ALA A 314 -4.71 4.03 -17.15
CA ALA A 314 -5.84 3.36 -16.54
C ALA A 314 -5.58 2.84 -15.11
N ALA A 315 -4.39 2.30 -14.87
CA ALA A 315 -4.01 1.80 -13.56
C ALA A 315 -3.97 2.90 -12.49
N ILE A 316 -3.57 4.12 -12.86
CA ILE A 316 -3.57 5.27 -11.95
C ILE A 316 -5.01 5.74 -11.72
N ILE A 317 -5.78 5.93 -12.80
CA ILE A 317 -7.17 6.38 -12.71
C ILE A 317 -8.00 5.46 -11.82
N GLN A 318 -7.82 4.14 -11.92
CA GLN A 318 -8.52 3.18 -11.06
C GLN A 318 -8.24 3.41 -9.57
N LEU A 319 -6.98 3.58 -9.20
CA LEU A 319 -6.57 3.83 -7.82
C LEU A 319 -7.07 5.19 -7.33
N VAL A 320 -6.99 6.22 -8.18
CA VAL A 320 -7.43 7.59 -7.87
C VAL A 320 -8.94 7.66 -7.66
N LEU A 321 -9.74 7.06 -8.53
CA LEU A 321 -11.20 7.01 -8.39
C LEU A 321 -11.61 6.29 -7.10
N SER A 322 -10.96 5.17 -6.79
CA SER A 322 -11.22 4.44 -5.53
C SER A 322 -10.90 5.31 -4.31
N CYS A 323 -9.75 5.98 -4.32
CA CYS A 323 -9.32 6.86 -3.23
C CYS A 323 -10.23 8.10 -3.07
N LEU A 324 -10.59 8.75 -4.18
CA LEU A 324 -11.49 9.90 -4.18
C LEU A 324 -12.87 9.54 -3.64
N LEU A 325 -13.39 8.36 -4.00
CA LEU A 325 -14.70 7.90 -3.55
C LEU A 325 -14.79 7.84 -2.01
N ASP A 326 -13.72 7.41 -1.35
CA ASP A 326 -13.63 7.37 0.12
C ASP A 326 -13.31 8.74 0.74
N LEU A 327 -12.39 9.50 0.13
CA LEU A 327 -12.00 10.83 0.59
C LEU A 327 -13.16 11.83 0.55
N LEU A 328 -14.01 11.76 -0.46
CA LEU A 328 -15.12 12.70 -0.62
C LEU A 328 -16.09 12.67 0.56
N VAL A 329 -16.28 11.53 1.23
CA VAL A 329 -17.11 11.42 2.44
C VAL A 329 -16.44 12.02 3.68
N VAL A 330 -15.12 12.11 3.67
CA VAL A 330 -14.39 12.90 4.66
C VAL A 330 -14.65 14.39 4.42
N LEU A 331 -14.59 14.86 3.19
CA LEU A 331 -14.73 16.29 2.89
C LEU A 331 -16.16 16.80 3.09
N GLU A 332 -17.15 16.04 2.60
CA GLU A 332 -18.52 16.51 2.50
C GLU A 332 -19.52 15.40 2.83
N LYS A 333 -20.69 15.79 3.33
CA LYS A 333 -21.80 14.83 3.44
C LYS A 333 -22.25 14.43 2.03
N PRO A 334 -22.41 13.11 1.77
CA PRO A 334 -22.80 12.64 0.45
C PRO A 334 -24.13 13.27 0.04
N PRO A 335 -24.29 13.70 -1.23
CA PRO A 335 -25.53 14.32 -1.69
C PRO A 335 -26.77 13.45 -1.48
N SER A 336 -26.62 12.13 -1.56
CA SER A 336 -27.70 11.17 -1.29
C SER A 336 -28.28 11.22 0.12
N ALA A 337 -27.49 11.67 1.12
CA ALA A 337 -27.94 11.80 2.51
C ALA A 337 -28.44 13.22 2.86
N SER A 338 -28.47 14.14 1.90
CA SER A 338 -28.89 15.53 2.15
C SER A 338 -30.37 15.73 1.86
N THR A 339 -31.11 16.25 2.85
CA THR A 339 -32.54 16.57 2.74
C THR A 339 -32.81 17.99 2.20
N SER A 340 -31.77 18.75 1.84
CA SER A 340 -31.91 20.15 1.44
C SER A 340 -32.34 20.29 -0.02
N SER A 341 -33.41 21.05 -0.27
CA SER A 341 -34.06 21.20 -1.58
C SER A 341 -33.27 22.05 -2.59
N ARG A 342 -32.27 22.83 -2.14
CA ARG A 342 -31.43 23.70 -3.00
C ARG A 342 -29.95 23.49 -2.69
N ARG A 343 -29.40 22.34 -3.08
CA ARG A 343 -27.97 22.04 -2.90
C ARG A 343 -27.13 22.88 -3.89
N LYS A 344 -26.00 23.44 -3.46
CA LYS A 344 -24.99 24.01 -4.39
C LYS A 344 -24.21 22.87 -5.07
N PRO A 345 -23.55 23.10 -6.22
CA PRO A 345 -22.54 22.16 -6.73
C PRO A 345 -21.49 21.86 -5.66
N CYS A 346 -21.05 20.61 -5.58
CA CYS A 346 -20.13 20.12 -4.55
C CYS A 346 -19.03 19.25 -5.17
N ARG A 347 -18.02 18.84 -4.39
CA ARG A 347 -16.86 18.10 -4.93
C ARG A 347 -17.24 16.77 -5.57
N HIS A 348 -18.29 16.11 -5.07
CA HIS A 348 -18.86 14.93 -5.73
C HIS A 348 -19.36 15.23 -7.15
N ASP A 349 -19.97 16.40 -7.37
CA ASP A 349 -20.43 16.83 -8.69
C ASP A 349 -19.25 17.11 -9.62
N ASP A 350 -18.16 17.68 -9.10
CA ASP A 350 -16.99 18.03 -9.90
C ASP A 350 -16.25 16.77 -10.39
N VAL A 351 -16.05 15.77 -9.52
CA VAL A 351 -15.46 14.49 -9.89
C VAL A 351 -16.34 13.74 -10.90
N LEU A 352 -17.65 13.63 -10.63
CA LEU A 352 -18.56 12.95 -11.55
C LEU A 352 -18.64 13.66 -12.91
N ARG A 353 -18.69 15.00 -12.92
CA ARG A 353 -18.69 15.78 -14.16
C ARG A 353 -17.43 15.53 -14.97
N LEU A 354 -16.25 15.59 -14.35
CA LEU A 354 -14.98 15.39 -15.04
C LEU A 354 -14.87 13.95 -15.57
N MET A 355 -15.20 12.96 -14.73
CA MET A 355 -15.22 11.54 -15.11
C MET A 355 -16.12 11.31 -16.33
N LEU A 356 -17.37 11.79 -16.31
CA LEU A 356 -18.27 11.65 -17.45
C LEU A 356 -17.77 12.37 -18.71
N THR A 357 -17.05 13.49 -18.55
CA THR A 357 -16.43 14.22 -19.67
C THR A 357 -15.37 13.36 -20.35
N HIS A 358 -14.52 12.70 -19.57
CA HIS A 358 -13.51 11.81 -20.12
C HIS A 358 -14.14 10.55 -20.71
N MET A 359 -15.13 9.96 -20.04
CA MET A 359 -15.84 8.79 -20.54
C MET A 359 -16.43 9.02 -21.93
N GLU A 360 -17.09 10.16 -22.15
CA GLU A 360 -17.78 10.48 -23.41
C GLU A 360 -16.86 10.45 -24.65
N ALA A 361 -15.58 10.82 -24.48
CA ALA A 361 -14.59 10.86 -25.56
C ALA A 361 -13.62 9.65 -25.55
N GLU A 362 -13.76 8.72 -24.60
CA GLU A 362 -12.77 7.66 -24.39
C GLU A 362 -12.91 6.52 -25.40
N ASN A 363 -11.80 6.18 -26.05
CA ASN A 363 -11.72 5.11 -27.03
C ASN A 363 -10.84 3.94 -26.57
N LYS A 364 -9.98 4.10 -25.56
CA LYS A 364 -9.14 3.02 -25.04
C LYS A 364 -10.00 2.09 -24.18
N VAL A 365 -10.19 0.85 -24.65
CA VAL A 365 -10.99 -0.18 -23.95
C VAL A 365 -10.60 -0.34 -22.48
N VAL A 366 -9.30 -0.31 -22.17
CA VAL A 366 -8.80 -0.43 -20.79
C VAL A 366 -9.29 0.70 -19.88
N LEU A 367 -9.30 1.96 -20.37
CA LEU A 367 -9.84 3.09 -19.60
C LEU A 367 -11.36 3.03 -19.50
N ARG A 368 -12.05 2.65 -20.58
CA ARG A 368 -13.51 2.46 -20.56
C ARG A 368 -13.92 1.46 -19.48
N ARG A 369 -13.20 0.34 -19.35
CA ARG A 369 -13.41 -0.65 -18.28
C ARG A 369 -13.26 -0.04 -16.90
N VAL A 370 -12.19 0.74 -16.67
CA VAL A 370 -11.95 1.40 -15.37
C VAL A 370 -13.06 2.38 -15.02
N TYR A 371 -13.44 3.24 -15.97
CA TYR A 371 -14.51 4.20 -15.72
C TYR A 371 -15.87 3.54 -15.53
N ALA A 372 -16.22 2.55 -16.36
CA ALA A 372 -17.47 1.82 -16.23
C ALA A 372 -17.56 1.09 -14.88
N ALA A 373 -16.47 0.47 -14.42
CA ALA A 373 -16.42 -0.17 -13.11
C ALA A 373 -16.62 0.80 -11.95
N ALA A 374 -16.12 2.04 -12.05
CA ALA A 374 -16.25 3.04 -10.99
C ALA A 374 -17.62 3.75 -11.00
N LEU A 375 -18.23 3.95 -12.17
CA LEU A 375 -19.39 4.82 -12.36
C LEU A 375 -20.59 4.49 -11.45
N PRO A 376 -21.01 3.22 -11.29
CA PRO A 376 -22.13 2.86 -10.42
C PRO A 376 -21.98 3.39 -8.98
N ALA A 377 -20.79 3.29 -8.40
CA ALA A 377 -20.54 3.72 -7.04
C ALA A 377 -20.62 5.26 -6.87
N TYR A 378 -20.19 6.01 -7.88
CA TYR A 378 -20.34 7.46 -7.90
C TYR A 378 -21.80 7.89 -8.05
N ILE A 379 -22.59 7.19 -8.87
CA ILE A 379 -24.03 7.44 -9.02
C ILE A 379 -24.73 7.23 -7.67
N ASP A 380 -24.46 6.13 -6.97
CA ASP A 380 -25.04 5.88 -5.63
C ASP A 380 -24.66 6.96 -4.63
N ARG A 381 -23.40 7.41 -4.66
CA ARG A 381 -22.89 8.44 -3.74
C ARG A 381 -23.58 9.79 -3.98
N VAL A 382 -23.85 10.13 -5.24
CA VAL A 382 -24.53 11.38 -5.64
C VAL A 382 -26.05 11.28 -5.48
N GLY A 383 -26.65 10.09 -5.66
CA GLY A 383 -28.09 9.89 -5.56
C GLY A 383 -28.88 10.79 -6.51
N VAL A 384 -29.99 11.37 -6.03
CA VAL A 384 -30.89 12.21 -6.84
C VAL A 384 -30.20 13.39 -7.55
N ALA A 385 -29.07 13.88 -7.01
CA ALA A 385 -28.30 14.96 -7.61
C ALA A 385 -27.70 14.57 -8.99
N VAL A 386 -27.69 13.28 -9.35
CA VAL A 386 -27.32 12.79 -10.69
C VAL A 386 -28.17 13.45 -11.79
N CYS A 387 -29.35 13.96 -11.45
CA CYS A 387 -30.20 14.77 -12.33
C CYS A 387 -29.44 15.89 -13.08
N ARG A 388 -28.39 16.47 -12.46
CA ARG A 388 -27.55 17.52 -13.06
C ARG A 388 -26.68 17.03 -14.22
N HIS A 389 -26.40 15.73 -14.23
CA HIS A 389 -25.43 15.10 -15.12
C HIS A 389 -26.10 14.22 -16.17
N LEU A 390 -27.44 14.07 -16.13
CA LEU A 390 -28.20 13.14 -16.98
C LEU A 390 -27.94 13.31 -18.48
N TRP A 391 -27.77 14.54 -18.97
CA TRP A 391 -27.50 14.76 -20.40
C TRP A 391 -26.23 14.04 -20.87
N ARG A 392 -25.12 14.22 -20.14
CA ARG A 392 -23.85 13.58 -20.49
C ARG A 392 -23.85 12.10 -20.12
N LEU A 393 -24.46 11.76 -18.99
CA LEU A 393 -24.58 10.37 -18.54
C LEU A 393 -25.35 9.51 -19.55
N GLU A 394 -26.44 10.01 -20.13
CA GLU A 394 -27.15 9.32 -21.22
C GLU A 394 -26.22 9.02 -22.39
N ARG A 395 -25.47 10.03 -22.88
CA ARG A 395 -24.53 9.84 -24.00
C ARG A 395 -23.46 8.79 -23.69
N VAL A 396 -22.93 8.79 -22.47
CA VAL A 396 -21.96 7.80 -22.00
C VAL A 396 -22.57 6.40 -21.95
N VAL A 397 -23.78 6.25 -21.39
CA VAL A 397 -24.50 4.96 -21.35
C VAL A 397 -24.72 4.41 -22.75
N LEU A 398 -25.27 5.23 -23.66
CA LEU A 398 -25.52 4.83 -25.05
C LEU A 398 -24.22 4.38 -25.72
N GLY A 399 -23.18 5.21 -25.67
CA GLY A 399 -21.90 4.91 -26.33
C GLY A 399 -21.14 3.73 -25.73
N TYR A 400 -21.35 3.40 -24.44
CA TYR A 400 -20.68 2.26 -23.81
C TYR A 400 -21.41 0.94 -23.98
N LEU A 401 -22.75 0.95 -24.05
CA LEU A 401 -23.52 -0.27 -24.32
C LEU A 401 -23.34 -0.76 -25.77
N GLU A 402 -23.06 0.15 -26.71
CA GLU A 402 -22.81 -0.18 -28.12
C GLU A 402 -21.46 -0.87 -28.37
N VAL A 403 -20.45 -0.66 -27.51
CA VAL A 403 -19.10 -1.20 -27.71
C VAL A 403 -18.94 -2.49 -26.91
N ARG A 404 -18.65 -3.59 -27.61
CA ARG A 404 -18.34 -4.89 -27.01
C ARG A 404 -16.96 -4.88 -26.35
N ASP A 405 -16.81 -5.60 -25.24
CA ASP A 405 -15.53 -5.78 -24.55
C ASP A 405 -15.26 -7.24 -24.16
N PRO A 406 -15.14 -8.17 -25.13
CA PRO A 406 -14.92 -9.58 -24.86
C PRO A 406 -13.58 -9.84 -24.11
N PRO A 407 -13.47 -10.98 -23.39
CA PRO A 407 -14.48 -12.04 -23.24
C PRO A 407 -15.47 -11.81 -22.07
N GLU A 408 -15.20 -10.84 -21.19
CA GLU A 408 -15.95 -10.69 -19.93
C GLU A 408 -17.22 -9.82 -20.06
N GLU A 409 -17.29 -8.96 -21.09
CA GLU A 409 -18.36 -7.96 -21.25
C GLU A 409 -18.64 -7.12 -20.00
N ALA A 410 -17.59 -6.95 -19.18
CA ALA A 410 -17.68 -6.30 -17.89
C ALA A 410 -18.10 -4.84 -18.03
N THR A 411 -17.69 -4.16 -19.11
CA THR A 411 -18.08 -2.77 -19.36
C THR A 411 -19.58 -2.66 -19.56
N ARG A 412 -20.16 -3.47 -20.46
CA ARG A 412 -21.60 -3.43 -20.76
C ARG A 412 -22.44 -3.74 -19.52
N LEU A 413 -22.05 -4.76 -18.74
CA LEU A 413 -22.72 -5.10 -17.47
C LEU A 413 -22.69 -3.94 -16.46
N ARG A 414 -21.53 -3.29 -16.28
CA ARG A 414 -21.40 -2.15 -15.37
C ARG A 414 -22.20 -0.93 -15.83
N MET A 415 -22.36 -0.75 -17.13
CA MET A 415 -23.20 0.32 -17.67
C MET A 415 -24.69 0.06 -17.52
N LEU A 416 -25.13 -1.21 -17.63
CA LEU A 416 -26.50 -1.60 -17.27
C LEU A 416 -26.74 -1.32 -15.77
N GLU A 417 -25.81 -1.70 -14.88
CA GLU A 417 -25.87 -1.38 -13.45
C GLU A 417 -25.98 0.15 -13.21
N ALA A 418 -25.14 0.93 -13.89
CA ALA A 418 -25.18 2.40 -13.84
C ALA A 418 -26.53 2.98 -14.31
N LEU A 419 -27.10 2.44 -15.40
CA LEU A 419 -28.41 2.84 -15.92
C LEU A 419 -29.52 2.53 -14.91
N GLN A 420 -29.52 1.36 -14.28
CA GLN A 420 -30.51 1.02 -13.27
C GLN A 420 -30.44 1.97 -12.06
N LYS A 421 -29.23 2.22 -11.55
CA LYS A 421 -29.01 3.13 -10.42
C LYS A 421 -29.43 4.56 -10.75
N THR A 422 -29.10 5.03 -11.96
CA THR A 422 -29.53 6.33 -12.46
C THR A 422 -31.04 6.42 -12.56
N THR A 423 -31.69 5.40 -13.13
CA THR A 423 -33.14 5.37 -13.31
C THR A 423 -33.86 5.41 -11.97
N ARG A 424 -33.38 4.66 -10.98
CA ARG A 424 -33.93 4.70 -9.60
C ARG A 424 -33.74 6.07 -8.95
N ALA A 425 -32.54 6.64 -9.06
CA ALA A 425 -32.20 7.91 -8.41
C ALA A 425 -32.87 9.13 -9.06
N ALA A 426 -33.08 9.10 -10.38
CA ALA A 426 -33.57 10.22 -11.18
C ALA A 426 -34.87 9.92 -11.94
N TRP A 427 -35.67 8.96 -11.45
CA TRP A 427 -36.88 8.47 -12.12
C TRP A 427 -37.80 9.58 -12.69
N PRO A 428 -38.03 10.74 -12.01
CA PRO A 428 -38.95 11.76 -12.54
C PRO A 428 -38.45 12.43 -13.84
N ARG A 429 -37.16 12.25 -14.16
CA ARG A 429 -36.48 12.87 -15.31
C ARG A 429 -36.14 11.86 -16.41
N MET A 430 -36.54 10.60 -16.25
CA MET A 430 -36.20 9.53 -17.20
C MET A 430 -37.17 9.43 -18.37
N ALA A 431 -38.43 9.86 -18.21
CA ALA A 431 -39.47 9.74 -19.24
C ALA A 431 -39.04 10.34 -20.60
N CYS A 432 -38.36 11.49 -20.61
CA CYS A 432 -37.90 12.13 -21.85
C CYS A 432 -36.68 11.46 -22.52
N ARG A 433 -36.13 10.39 -21.92
CA ARG A 433 -34.94 9.66 -22.40
C ARG A 433 -35.27 8.22 -22.79
N VAL A 434 -36.53 7.81 -22.62
CA VAL A 434 -36.98 6.43 -22.86
C VAL A 434 -36.69 6.00 -24.28
N ASP A 435 -37.02 6.81 -25.29
CA ASP A 435 -36.87 6.41 -26.69
C ASP A 435 -35.43 6.07 -27.07
N ALA A 436 -34.46 6.89 -26.64
CA ALA A 436 -33.05 6.67 -26.93
C ALA A 436 -32.51 5.44 -26.19
N LEU A 437 -32.84 5.30 -24.91
CA LEU A 437 -32.40 4.19 -24.08
C LEU A 437 -33.05 2.87 -24.50
N LEU A 438 -34.34 2.88 -24.85
CA LEU A 438 -35.07 1.71 -25.33
C LEU A 438 -34.43 1.16 -26.60
N ARG A 439 -34.19 2.02 -27.60
CA ARG A 439 -33.54 1.59 -28.85
C ARG A 439 -32.16 0.99 -28.60
N CYS A 440 -31.38 1.60 -27.71
CA CYS A 440 -30.06 1.10 -27.34
C CYS A 440 -30.14 -0.28 -26.66
N LEU A 441 -31.05 -0.47 -25.71
CA LEU A 441 -31.26 -1.75 -25.02
C LEU A 441 -31.77 -2.84 -25.96
N LEU A 442 -32.71 -2.53 -26.84
CA LEU A 442 -33.21 -3.49 -27.83
C LEU A 442 -32.08 -3.94 -28.78
N ARG A 443 -31.28 -2.98 -29.27
CA ARG A 443 -30.12 -3.27 -30.11
C ARG A 443 -29.12 -4.18 -29.38
N LEU A 444 -28.80 -3.84 -28.13
CA LEU A 444 -27.93 -4.65 -27.28
C LEU A 444 -28.44 -6.10 -27.16
N MET A 445 -29.72 -6.29 -26.88
CA MET A 445 -30.32 -7.61 -26.74
C MET A 445 -30.26 -8.43 -28.05
N VAL A 446 -30.52 -7.78 -29.19
CA VAL A 446 -30.38 -8.43 -30.50
C VAL A 446 -28.93 -8.84 -30.76
N ASP A 447 -27.99 -7.93 -30.52
CA ASP A 447 -26.55 -8.18 -30.70
C ASP A 447 -26.07 -9.34 -29.80
N VAL A 448 -26.49 -9.37 -28.54
CA VAL A 448 -26.15 -10.43 -27.57
C VAL A 448 -26.76 -11.78 -27.95
N SER A 449 -28.00 -11.80 -28.45
CA SER A 449 -28.65 -13.06 -28.87
C SER A 449 -28.05 -13.65 -30.14
N SER A 450 -27.48 -12.80 -31.00
CA SER A 450 -26.90 -13.21 -32.28
C SER A 450 -25.42 -13.61 -32.17
N ASP A 451 -24.80 -13.36 -31.02
CA ASP A 451 -23.37 -13.55 -30.78
C ASP A 451 -23.05 -14.97 -30.32
N SER A 452 -22.43 -15.74 -31.22
CA SER A 452 -22.01 -17.12 -30.98
C SER A 452 -20.73 -17.25 -30.15
N GLU A 453 -19.95 -16.18 -29.99
CA GLU A 453 -18.69 -16.19 -29.23
C GLU A 453 -18.93 -16.03 -27.72
N LEU A 454 -20.10 -15.51 -27.35
CA LEU A 454 -20.52 -15.32 -25.97
C LEU A 454 -20.85 -16.65 -25.28
N CYS A 455 -20.36 -16.83 -24.05
CA CYS A 455 -20.75 -17.98 -23.24
C CYS A 455 -22.20 -17.83 -22.75
N ASP A 456 -22.91 -18.95 -22.64
CA ASP A 456 -24.35 -18.96 -22.33
C ASP A 456 -24.71 -18.30 -21.00
N SER A 457 -23.80 -18.37 -20.00
CA SER A 457 -24.00 -17.70 -18.71
C SER A 457 -23.95 -16.19 -18.84
N LEU A 458 -22.98 -15.67 -19.60
CA LEU A 458 -22.81 -14.23 -19.80
C LEU A 458 -23.89 -13.65 -20.71
N ARG A 459 -24.30 -14.41 -21.75
CA ARG A 459 -25.46 -14.07 -22.59
C ARG A 459 -26.70 -13.87 -21.74
N ARG A 460 -27.04 -14.86 -20.89
CA ARG A 460 -28.19 -14.77 -19.98
C ARG A 460 -28.08 -13.58 -19.03
N GLN A 461 -26.91 -13.36 -18.44
CA GLN A 461 -26.71 -12.23 -17.54
C GLN A 461 -26.95 -10.88 -18.22
N LEU A 462 -26.41 -10.67 -19.44
CA LEU A 462 -26.65 -9.44 -20.21
C LEU A 462 -28.12 -9.25 -20.57
N MET A 463 -28.82 -10.33 -20.93
CA MET A 463 -30.25 -10.31 -21.25
C MET A 463 -31.09 -9.96 -20.01
N ASP A 464 -30.80 -10.58 -18.86
CA ASP A 464 -31.52 -10.33 -17.60
C ASP A 464 -31.32 -8.90 -17.08
N GLU A 465 -30.09 -8.39 -17.12
CA GLU A 465 -29.77 -7.03 -16.70
C GLU A 465 -30.38 -5.99 -17.66
N SER A 466 -30.45 -6.30 -18.96
CA SER A 466 -31.14 -5.45 -19.95
C SER A 466 -32.65 -5.43 -19.70
N ALA A 467 -33.27 -6.59 -19.43
CA ALA A 467 -34.68 -6.67 -19.07
C ALA A 467 -34.97 -5.93 -17.75
N ALA A 468 -34.05 -5.96 -16.79
CA ALA A 468 -34.17 -5.19 -15.56
C ALA A 468 -34.15 -3.66 -15.82
N CYS A 469 -33.26 -3.18 -16.69
CA CYS A 469 -33.26 -1.78 -17.14
C CYS A 469 -34.59 -1.38 -17.80
N LEU A 470 -35.11 -2.23 -18.70
CA LEU A 470 -36.40 -2.00 -19.37
C LEU A 470 -37.54 -1.86 -18.37
N ARG A 471 -37.65 -2.74 -17.36
CA ARG A 471 -38.67 -2.64 -16.31
C ARG A 471 -38.59 -1.33 -15.54
N LEU A 472 -37.38 -0.88 -15.19
CA LEU A 472 -37.21 0.39 -14.46
C LEU A 472 -37.58 1.59 -15.32
N LEU A 473 -37.26 1.57 -16.62
CA LEU A 473 -37.63 2.65 -17.55
C LEU A 473 -39.14 2.70 -17.79
N ASP A 474 -39.81 1.55 -17.89
CA ASP A 474 -41.26 1.49 -18.02
C ASP A 474 -41.95 2.06 -16.78
N ALA A 475 -41.50 1.67 -15.58
CA ALA A 475 -41.98 2.23 -14.33
C ALA A 475 -41.77 3.74 -14.23
N ALA A 476 -40.60 4.24 -14.67
CA ALA A 476 -40.27 5.67 -14.69
C ALA A 476 -41.02 6.49 -15.77
N SER A 477 -41.69 5.81 -16.70
CA SER A 477 -42.46 6.41 -17.80
C SER A 477 -43.95 6.12 -17.74
N HIS A 478 -44.43 5.61 -16.60
CA HIS A 478 -45.84 5.29 -16.35
C HIS A 478 -46.44 4.34 -17.41
N GLY A 479 -45.70 3.32 -17.82
CA GLY A 479 -46.21 2.29 -18.73
C GLY A 479 -46.21 2.69 -20.21
N HIS A 480 -45.61 3.84 -20.58
CA HIS A 480 -45.53 4.27 -21.98
C HIS A 480 -44.77 3.25 -22.85
N MET A 481 -43.76 2.59 -22.28
CA MET A 481 -42.89 1.68 -22.98
C MET A 481 -43.59 0.39 -23.41
N GLN A 482 -44.59 -0.07 -22.65
CA GLN A 482 -45.36 -1.27 -22.98
C GLN A 482 -46.04 -1.18 -24.34
N ARG A 483 -46.57 -0.01 -24.69
CA ARG A 483 -47.17 0.23 -26.01
C ARG A 483 -46.14 0.11 -27.12
N LEU A 484 -44.94 0.67 -26.92
CA LEU A 484 -43.85 0.59 -27.89
C LEU A 484 -43.30 -0.84 -28.02
N LEU A 485 -43.27 -1.61 -26.94
CA LEU A 485 -42.83 -3.01 -26.97
C LEU A 485 -43.82 -3.93 -27.71
N GLN A 486 -45.11 -3.62 -27.70
CA GLN A 486 -46.12 -4.36 -28.47
C GLN A 486 -45.98 -4.18 -29.99
N GLU A 487 -45.32 -3.10 -30.43
CA GLU A 487 -45.03 -2.84 -31.84
C GLU A 487 -43.82 -3.63 -32.37
N VAL A 488 -43.09 -4.34 -31.50
CA VAL A 488 -41.94 -5.16 -31.91
C VAL A 488 -42.44 -6.40 -32.64
N ASP A 489 -42.18 -6.48 -33.94
CA ASP A 489 -42.55 -7.62 -34.78
C ASP A 489 -41.81 -8.90 -34.33
N SER A 490 -42.58 -9.95 -34.03
CA SER A 490 -42.07 -11.28 -33.68
C SER A 490 -41.18 -11.90 -34.77
N ASN A 491 -41.29 -11.46 -36.02
CA ASN A 491 -40.47 -11.95 -37.12
C ASN A 491 -39.03 -11.41 -37.10
N CYS A 492 -38.77 -10.35 -36.32
CA CYS A 492 -37.49 -9.62 -36.32
C CYS A 492 -36.58 -9.97 -35.13
N CYS A 493 -37.04 -10.78 -34.18
CA CYS A 493 -36.34 -11.05 -32.91
C CYS A 493 -36.27 -12.55 -32.59
N SER A 494 -35.19 -12.97 -31.92
CA SER A 494 -35.06 -14.34 -31.42
C SER A 494 -36.06 -14.64 -30.29
N LEU A 495 -36.40 -15.91 -30.09
CA LEU A 495 -37.30 -16.34 -29.00
C LEU A 495 -36.79 -15.91 -27.62
N GLU A 496 -35.47 -15.83 -27.44
CA GLU A 496 -34.83 -15.35 -26.21
C GLU A 496 -35.13 -13.86 -25.97
N VAL A 497 -34.98 -13.01 -27.00
CA VAL A 497 -35.31 -11.59 -26.92
C VAL A 497 -36.79 -11.40 -26.63
N LEU A 498 -37.68 -12.10 -27.35
CA LEU A 498 -39.12 -12.03 -27.13
C LEU A 498 -39.52 -12.48 -25.72
N GLY A 499 -38.88 -13.53 -25.19
CA GLY A 499 -39.06 -13.98 -23.81
C GLY A 499 -38.69 -12.89 -22.80
N CYS A 500 -37.53 -12.26 -22.97
CA CYS A 500 -37.09 -11.16 -22.10
C CYS A 500 -38.04 -9.95 -22.18
N LEU A 501 -38.52 -9.57 -23.37
CA LEU A 501 -39.48 -8.49 -23.55
C LEU A 501 -40.82 -8.80 -22.86
N ALA A 502 -41.30 -10.03 -22.96
CA ALA A 502 -42.50 -10.47 -22.24
C ALA A 502 -42.35 -10.37 -20.72
N THR A 503 -41.17 -10.72 -20.17
CA THR A 503 -40.89 -10.55 -18.73
C THR A 503 -40.77 -9.09 -18.30
N ALA A 504 -40.40 -8.19 -19.22
CA ALA A 504 -40.33 -6.76 -18.95
C ALA A 504 -41.73 -6.11 -18.97
N ALA A 505 -42.63 -6.60 -19.84
CA ALA A 505 -43.98 -6.07 -20.01
C ALA A 505 -44.99 -6.52 -18.93
N THR A 506 -44.75 -7.63 -18.24
CA THR A 506 -45.72 -8.25 -17.30
C THR A 506 -45.61 -7.77 -15.85
N ALA A 507 -44.63 -6.93 -15.51
CA ALA A 507 -44.22 -6.71 -14.11
C ALA A 507 -44.88 -5.50 -13.39
N THR A 508 -45.85 -4.79 -13.97
CA THR A 508 -46.42 -3.56 -13.37
C THR A 508 -47.87 -3.66 -12.89
N ASP A 509 -48.47 -4.85 -12.83
CA ASP A 509 -49.84 -5.05 -12.32
C ASP A 509 -49.94 -5.09 -10.76
N ARG A 510 -49.08 -4.35 -10.04
CA ARG A 510 -49.17 -4.20 -8.57
C ARG A 510 -48.92 -2.80 -8.06
#